data_AF-A0A382USA9-F1
#
_entry.id   AF-A0A382USA9-F1
#
_cell.length_a   1.000
_cell.length_b   1.000
_cell.length_c   1.000
_cell.angle_alpha   90.00
_cell.angle_beta   90.00
_cell.angle_gamma   90.00
#
_symmetry.space_group_name_H-M   'P 1'
#
loop_
_entity.id
_entity.type
_entity.pdbx_description
1 polymer ?
#
loop_
_entity_poly.entity_id
_entity_poly.type
_entity_poly.pdbx_seq_one_letter_code
_entity_poly.pdbx_strand_id
1 'polypeptide(L)'
;MVWLSSVDRRNFTVFRSIVIGMTCVVFVNPVLADDDAAVKCSKIDDATERLFCYDSLFRPHLPPQSLVTSPSIEQPRDVDEPLKELPQEKEVPATNAIPPSFGEEQIKQNKPKARQNDQPKINQATTTIKNVYKRPMGEFAFEMEDGQIWHQQSVEYFKVKAGDAVVLMRHRAGGYSLRSPGGRSTRVRRIR
;
A
#
# COMPACT_ATOMS: atom_id res chain seq x y z
N MET A 1 11.02 72.83 -9.84
CA MET A 1 11.61 71.48 -9.79
C MET A 1 10.45 70.50 -9.59
N VAL A 2 9.77 69.95 -10.61
CA VAL A 2 10.19 68.97 -11.64
C VAL A 2 11.14 67.94 -11.02
N TRP A 3 10.81 66.65 -10.84
CA TRP A 3 10.28 65.69 -11.81
C TRP A 3 9.47 64.53 -11.17
N LEU A 4 8.42 64.10 -11.87
CA LEU A 4 7.84 62.75 -11.82
C LEU A 4 8.88 61.73 -12.32
N SER A 5 8.83 60.49 -11.83
CA SER A 5 9.33 59.34 -12.59
C SER A 5 8.40 58.15 -12.40
N SER A 6 7.47 58.07 -13.34
CA SER A 6 6.75 56.86 -13.74
C SER A 6 7.74 56.00 -14.53
N VAL A 7 8.11 54.82 -14.01
CA VAL A 7 8.86 53.81 -14.76
C VAL A 7 7.88 52.78 -15.31
N ASP A 8 7.99 52.65 -16.63
CA ASP A 8 7.10 52.03 -17.58
C ASP A 8 6.96 50.50 -17.40
N ARG A 9 5.72 50.00 -17.47
CA ARG A 9 5.34 48.61 -17.14
C ARG A 9 5.12 47.73 -18.36
N ARG A 10 5.61 48.13 -19.54
CA ARG A 10 5.21 47.50 -20.83
C ARG A 10 6.25 46.61 -21.52
N ASN A 11 7.50 46.55 -21.04
CA ASN A 11 8.58 45.86 -21.78
C ASN A 11 9.08 44.53 -21.18
N PHE A 12 8.46 43.98 -20.13
CA PHE A 12 8.94 42.74 -19.49
C PHE A 12 8.28 41.45 -20.00
N THR A 13 7.22 41.56 -20.80
CA THR A 13 6.37 40.41 -21.18
C THR A 13 6.87 39.64 -22.41
N VAL A 14 7.77 40.20 -23.22
CA VAL A 14 8.19 39.58 -24.49
C VAL A 14 9.42 38.67 -24.35
N PHE A 15 10.21 38.83 -23.28
CA PHE A 15 11.48 38.10 -23.12
C PHE A 15 11.38 36.74 -22.40
N ARG A 16 10.19 36.34 -21.91
CA ARG A 16 9.99 35.07 -21.18
C ARG A 16 9.49 33.91 -22.04
N SER A 17 9.23 34.12 -23.33
CA SER A 17 8.58 33.11 -24.19
C SER A 17 9.53 32.24 -25.02
N ILE A 18 10.86 32.40 -24.91
CA ILE A 18 11.83 31.75 -25.81
C ILE A 18 12.72 30.68 -25.11
N VAL A 19 12.56 30.41 -23.81
CA VAL A 19 13.46 29.48 -23.07
C VAL A 19 12.78 28.20 -22.53
N ILE A 20 11.46 28.01 -22.71
CA ILE A 20 10.72 26.83 -22.16
C ILE A 20 10.40 25.81 -23.27
N GLY A 21 11.25 25.71 -24.29
CA GLY A 21 11.06 24.79 -25.44
C GLY A 21 11.96 23.55 -25.43
N MET A 22 12.96 23.47 -24.55
CA MET A 22 14.05 22.49 -24.71
C MET A 22 14.56 21.96 -23.36
N THR A 23 13.68 21.28 -22.62
CA THR A 23 14.06 20.38 -21.50
C THR A 23 13.30 19.07 -21.65
N CYS A 24 13.59 18.39 -22.76
CA CYS A 24 13.30 16.97 -22.92
C CYS A 24 14.25 16.13 -22.05
N VAL A 25 13.79 14.91 -21.76
CA VAL A 25 14.53 13.74 -21.22
C VAL A 25 14.61 13.69 -19.68
N VAL A 26 13.49 13.28 -19.07
CA VAL A 26 13.53 12.60 -17.77
C VAL A 26 13.88 11.13 -18.02
N PHE A 27 14.98 10.68 -17.44
CA PHE A 27 15.45 9.30 -17.44
C PHE A 27 14.40 8.34 -16.88
N VAL A 28 13.90 7.43 -17.72
CA VAL A 28 13.15 6.26 -17.29
C VAL A 28 14.17 5.16 -17.01
N ASN A 29 14.41 4.81 -15.75
CA ASN A 29 15.16 3.60 -15.41
C ASN A 29 14.18 2.42 -15.47
N PRO A 30 14.27 1.49 -16.44
CA PRO A 30 13.54 0.25 -16.35
C PRO A 30 14.18 -0.62 -15.26
N VAL A 31 13.53 -0.73 -14.11
CA VAL A 31 13.70 -1.90 -13.25
C VAL A 31 13.14 -3.08 -14.04
N LEU A 32 14.04 -3.92 -14.57
CA LEU A 32 13.66 -5.19 -15.17
C LEU A 32 13.41 -6.17 -14.01
N ALA A 33 12.15 -6.49 -13.77
CA ALA A 33 11.79 -7.66 -12.97
C ALA A 33 12.07 -8.90 -13.83
N ASP A 34 12.86 -9.83 -13.31
CA ASP A 34 13.17 -11.10 -13.98
C ASP A 34 12.02 -12.09 -13.76
N ASP A 35 10.93 -11.90 -14.50
CA ASP A 35 9.73 -12.75 -14.41
C ASP A 35 10.00 -14.20 -14.89
N ASP A 36 11.08 -14.43 -15.64
CA ASP A 36 11.42 -15.73 -16.23
C ASP A 36 11.89 -16.76 -15.18
N ALA A 37 12.56 -16.29 -14.11
CA ALA A 37 13.03 -17.16 -13.05
C ALA A 37 11.88 -17.83 -12.26
N ALA A 38 10.81 -17.07 -11.98
CA ALA A 38 9.64 -17.57 -11.26
C ALA A 38 8.82 -18.56 -12.11
N VAL A 39 8.79 -18.38 -13.43
CA VAL A 39 8.11 -19.28 -14.40
C VAL A 39 8.85 -20.61 -14.55
N LYS A 40 10.17 -20.66 -14.30
CA LYS A 40 10.91 -21.93 -14.28
C LYS A 40 10.54 -22.79 -13.07
N CYS A 41 10.40 -22.17 -11.88
CA CYS A 41 10.00 -22.90 -10.68
C CYS A 41 8.58 -23.49 -10.78
N SER A 42 7.65 -22.84 -11.49
CA SER A 42 6.27 -23.33 -11.60
C SER A 42 6.13 -24.65 -12.40
N LYS A 43 7.15 -25.00 -13.20
CA LYS A 43 7.17 -26.23 -14.01
C LYS A 43 7.64 -27.47 -13.24
N ILE A 44 8.03 -27.32 -11.97
CA ILE A 44 8.44 -28.45 -11.12
C ILE A 44 7.18 -29.13 -10.56
N ASP A 45 7.08 -30.44 -10.78
CA ASP A 45 5.94 -31.27 -10.35
C ASP A 45 5.98 -31.56 -8.84
N ASP A 46 7.15 -31.88 -8.29
CA ASP A 46 7.30 -32.11 -6.86
C ASP A 46 7.08 -30.81 -6.05
N ALA A 47 6.17 -30.89 -5.09
CA ALA A 47 5.74 -29.72 -4.32
C ALA A 47 6.85 -29.15 -3.44
N THR A 48 7.75 -30.01 -2.94
CA THR A 48 8.81 -29.65 -2.01
C THR A 48 9.97 -29.01 -2.77
N GLU A 49 10.38 -29.61 -3.89
CA GLU A 49 11.37 -29.03 -4.80
C GLU A 49 10.93 -27.70 -5.38
N ARG A 50 9.65 -27.58 -5.77
CA ARG A 50 9.07 -26.32 -6.26
C ARG A 50 9.16 -25.21 -5.21
N LEU A 51 8.89 -25.53 -3.95
CA LEU A 51 8.97 -24.58 -2.85
C LEU A 51 10.42 -24.09 -2.64
N PHE A 52 11.37 -25.02 -2.59
CA PHE A 52 12.79 -24.67 -2.47
C PHE A 52 13.29 -23.79 -3.61
N CYS A 53 12.80 -24.02 -4.84
CA CYS A 53 13.12 -23.19 -6.00
C CYS A 53 12.69 -21.74 -5.76
N TYR A 54 11.45 -21.50 -5.32
CA TYR A 54 10.98 -20.14 -5.03
C TYR A 54 11.76 -19.48 -3.89
N ASP A 55 11.98 -20.19 -2.80
CA ASP A 55 12.71 -19.65 -1.64
C ASP A 55 14.13 -19.21 -2.02
N SER A 56 14.78 -19.91 -2.96
CA SER A 56 16.12 -19.58 -3.43
C SER A 56 16.17 -18.26 -4.22
N LEU A 57 15.13 -17.93 -4.99
CA LEU A 57 15.07 -16.70 -5.79
C LEU A 57 14.97 -15.44 -4.94
N PHE A 58 14.33 -15.55 -3.77
CA PHE A 58 14.08 -14.41 -2.89
C PHE A 58 14.93 -14.41 -1.62
N ARG A 59 15.85 -15.37 -1.49
CA ARG A 59 16.73 -15.42 -0.32
C ARG A 59 17.61 -14.15 -0.31
N PRO A 60 17.48 -13.28 0.70
CA PRO A 60 18.38 -12.15 0.84
C PRO A 60 19.79 -12.68 1.06
N HIS A 61 20.77 -12.13 0.34
CA HIS A 61 22.18 -12.39 0.59
C HIS A 61 22.55 -11.73 1.92
N LEU A 62 22.30 -12.43 3.02
CA LEU A 62 22.81 -12.05 4.32
C LEU A 62 24.32 -12.35 4.30
N PRO A 63 25.18 -11.43 4.77
CA PRO A 63 26.60 -11.73 4.97
C PRO A 63 26.73 -12.93 5.92
N PRO A 64 27.75 -13.79 5.74
CA PRO A 64 27.86 -15.05 6.48
C PRO A 64 28.04 -14.78 7.97
N GLN A 65 26.96 -14.90 8.73
CA GLN A 65 27.00 -15.05 10.17
C GLN A 65 26.62 -16.50 10.48
N SER A 66 27.67 -17.24 10.82
CA SER A 66 27.74 -18.34 11.77
C SER A 66 26.52 -19.26 11.90
N LEU A 67 26.74 -20.48 11.41
CA LEU A 67 26.24 -21.74 11.95
C LEU A 67 25.68 -21.63 13.38
N VAL A 68 24.36 -21.44 13.50
CA VAL A 68 23.66 -21.75 14.75
C VAL A 68 22.89 -23.04 14.52
N THR A 69 23.52 -24.12 14.94
CA THR A 69 22.91 -25.41 15.26
C THR A 69 21.64 -25.16 16.07
N SER A 70 20.49 -25.35 15.43
CA SER A 70 19.20 -25.44 16.12
C SER A 70 19.13 -26.83 16.76
N PRO A 71 18.92 -26.95 18.09
CA PRO A 71 18.66 -28.24 18.69
C PRO A 71 17.29 -28.72 18.25
N SER A 72 17.30 -29.77 17.43
CA SER A 72 16.20 -30.71 17.25
C SER A 72 15.67 -31.11 18.62
N ILE A 73 14.42 -30.77 18.92
CA ILE A 73 13.66 -31.48 19.95
C ILE A 73 12.78 -32.47 19.24
N GLU A 74 13.14 -33.74 19.46
CA GLU A 74 12.42 -34.94 19.08
C GLU A 74 10.91 -34.83 19.25
N GLN A 75 10.24 -35.33 18.22
CA GLN A 75 8.86 -35.77 18.23
C GLN A 75 8.81 -37.17 18.87
N PRO A 76 8.03 -37.42 19.93
CA PRO A 76 7.59 -38.77 20.25
C PRO A 76 6.28 -39.04 19.53
N ARG A 77 6.37 -39.89 18.51
CA ARG A 77 5.27 -40.69 17.99
C ARG A 77 5.12 -41.87 18.94
N ASP A 78 3.93 -42.07 19.49
CA ASP A 78 3.30 -43.38 19.70
C ASP A 78 2.00 -43.18 20.49
N VAL A 79 0.85 -43.59 19.93
CA VAL A 79 -0.03 -44.61 20.52
C VAL A 79 -0.92 -45.15 19.40
N ASP A 80 -0.59 -46.36 18.94
CA ASP A 80 -1.49 -47.31 18.28
C ASP A 80 -2.75 -47.60 19.12
N GLU A 81 -3.96 -47.42 18.57
CA GLU A 81 -5.17 -48.21 18.92
C GLU A 81 -6.33 -47.95 17.93
N PRO A 82 -7.26 -48.90 17.73
CA PRO A 82 -7.36 -49.64 16.47
C PRO A 82 -8.54 -49.20 15.60
N LEU A 83 -8.38 -49.50 14.32
CA LEU A 83 -9.38 -49.43 13.25
C LEU A 83 -10.71 -50.06 13.69
N LYS A 84 -11.70 -49.22 14.03
CA LYS A 84 -13.09 -49.64 14.21
C LYS A 84 -13.82 -49.44 12.90
N GLU A 85 -13.79 -50.50 12.11
CA GLU A 85 -14.60 -50.70 10.93
C GLU A 85 -16.08 -50.71 11.33
N LEU A 86 -16.87 -49.79 10.74
CA LEU A 86 -18.32 -49.84 10.76
C LEU A 86 -18.86 -49.69 9.33
N PRO A 87 -20.01 -50.32 9.04
CA PRO A 87 -20.21 -51.11 7.84
C PRO A 87 -20.40 -50.34 6.53
N GLN A 88 -19.92 -50.95 5.45
CA GLN A 88 -20.39 -50.71 4.08
C GLN A 88 -21.91 -50.97 4.00
N GLU A 89 -22.69 -49.92 3.85
CA GLU A 89 -24.11 -49.96 3.50
C GLU A 89 -24.28 -49.32 2.10
N LYS A 90 -24.44 -50.19 1.10
CA LYS A 90 -25.18 -50.03 -0.18
C LYS A 90 -24.78 -48.97 -1.23
N GLU A 91 -24.19 -49.49 -2.32
CA GLU A 91 -24.58 -49.33 -3.75
C GLU A 91 -26.02 -48.80 -3.99
N VAL A 92 -26.42 -47.97 -4.97
CA VAL A 92 -26.01 -47.43 -6.31
C VAL A 92 -26.91 -46.14 -6.53
N PRO A 93 -26.92 -45.30 -7.61
CA PRO A 93 -26.27 -45.37 -8.92
C PRO A 93 -25.63 -44.06 -9.47
N ALA A 94 -24.84 -44.23 -10.53
CA ALA A 94 -24.33 -43.17 -11.38
C ALA A 94 -25.46 -42.43 -12.13
N THR A 95 -25.51 -41.10 -12.00
CA THR A 95 -25.76 -40.18 -13.14
C THR A 95 -25.39 -38.76 -12.76
N ASN A 96 -24.99 -38.00 -13.78
CA ASN A 96 -24.65 -36.57 -13.82
C ASN A 96 -23.16 -36.26 -13.67
N ALA A 97 -22.43 -36.62 -14.73
CA ALA A 97 -21.30 -35.83 -15.19
C ALA A 97 -21.76 -34.38 -15.47
N ILE A 98 -21.29 -33.42 -14.67
CA ILE A 98 -20.70 -32.14 -15.10
C ILE A 98 -19.82 -31.68 -13.91
N PRO A 99 -18.47 -31.70 -13.96
CA PRO A 99 -17.74 -30.74 -13.14
C PRO A 99 -17.96 -29.36 -13.78
N PRO A 100 -18.45 -28.35 -13.02
CA PRO A 100 -18.42 -26.98 -13.51
C PRO A 100 -16.97 -26.65 -13.86
N SER A 101 -16.76 -26.08 -15.05
CA SER A 101 -15.50 -25.53 -15.53
C SER A 101 -14.82 -24.75 -14.41
N PHE A 102 -13.91 -25.42 -13.69
CA PHE A 102 -13.06 -24.80 -12.70
C PHE A 102 -11.91 -24.18 -13.48
N GLY A 103 -12.08 -22.92 -13.87
CA GLY A 103 -11.03 -22.20 -14.59
C GLY A 103 -11.46 -21.09 -15.53
N GLU A 104 -12.76 -20.86 -15.75
CA GLU A 104 -13.21 -19.81 -16.67
C GLU A 104 -14.21 -18.88 -16.02
N GLU A 105 -13.74 -18.03 -15.11
CA GLU A 105 -14.37 -16.72 -14.96
C GLU A 105 -13.38 -15.67 -14.44
N GLN A 106 -13.09 -14.71 -15.34
CA GLN A 106 -12.62 -13.35 -15.05
C GLN A 106 -11.12 -13.17 -14.70
N ILE A 107 -10.19 -13.51 -15.61
CA ILE A 107 -8.88 -12.83 -15.64
C ILE A 107 -9.07 -11.43 -16.26
N LYS A 108 -9.71 -10.52 -15.51
CA LYS A 108 -9.48 -9.10 -15.71
C LYS A 108 -8.08 -8.83 -15.19
N GLN A 109 -7.14 -8.63 -16.11
CA GLN A 109 -5.75 -8.24 -15.90
C GLN A 109 -5.57 -7.39 -14.63
N ASN A 110 -5.23 -8.05 -13.52
CA ASN A 110 -4.90 -7.39 -12.27
C ASN A 110 -3.44 -6.98 -12.37
N LYS A 111 -3.21 -5.73 -12.80
CA LYS A 111 -1.96 -5.02 -12.55
C LYS A 111 -1.64 -5.15 -11.04
N PRO A 112 -0.40 -5.51 -10.64
CA PRO A 112 -0.11 -5.87 -9.26
C PRO A 112 -0.43 -4.69 -8.32
N LYS A 113 -1.50 -4.86 -7.53
CA LYS A 113 -1.84 -3.92 -6.47
C LYS A 113 -0.86 -4.16 -5.34
N ALA A 114 0.12 -3.27 -5.23
CA ALA A 114 0.95 -3.14 -4.04
C ALA A 114 0.08 -3.21 -2.78
N ARG A 115 0.37 -4.22 -1.93
CA ARG A 115 -0.03 -4.38 -0.52
C ARG A 115 -1.29 -3.59 -0.13
N GLN A 116 -2.47 -4.14 -0.44
CA GLN A 116 -3.69 -3.68 0.22
C GLN A 116 -3.72 -4.30 1.61
N ASN A 117 -3.36 -3.48 2.60
CA ASN A 117 -3.63 -3.74 4.00
C ASN A 117 -5.15 -3.94 4.15
N ASP A 118 -5.57 -5.17 4.46
CA ASP A 118 -6.96 -5.57 4.70
C ASP A 118 -7.47 -4.98 6.03
N GLN A 119 -7.54 -3.65 6.09
CA GLN A 119 -8.29 -2.95 7.11
C GLN A 119 -9.71 -2.69 6.58
N PRO A 120 -10.74 -2.83 7.44
CA PRO A 120 -12.11 -2.53 7.06
C PRO A 120 -12.15 -1.15 6.42
N LYS A 121 -12.76 -1.07 5.22
CA LYS A 121 -12.88 0.16 4.42
C LYS A 121 -13.88 1.11 5.08
N ILE A 122 -13.54 1.61 6.26
CA ILE A 122 -14.26 2.67 6.92
C ILE A 122 -13.97 3.94 6.12
N ASN A 123 -15.03 4.50 5.51
CA ASN A 123 -14.91 5.70 4.69
C ASN A 123 -14.76 6.97 5.55
N GLN A 124 -15.19 6.91 6.81
CA GLN A 124 -15.18 8.04 7.75
C GLN A 124 -14.89 7.55 9.17
N ALA A 125 -13.91 8.15 9.83
CA ALA A 125 -13.61 7.91 11.24
C ALA A 125 -13.65 9.23 12.01
N THR A 126 -14.29 9.25 13.16
CA THR A 126 -14.30 10.40 14.06
C THR A 126 -13.20 10.22 15.10
N THR A 127 -12.35 11.23 15.26
CA THR A 127 -11.20 11.20 16.17
C THR A 127 -11.02 12.57 16.82
N THR A 128 -10.42 12.60 18.00
CA THR A 128 -10.03 13.85 18.66
C THR A 128 -8.59 14.19 18.32
N ILE A 129 -8.29 15.49 18.21
CA ILE A 129 -6.91 15.95 18.07
C ILE A 129 -6.31 16.15 19.44
N LYS A 130 -5.16 15.51 19.67
CA LYS A 130 -4.37 15.67 20.88
C LYS A 130 -3.43 16.87 20.80
N ASN A 131 -2.77 17.07 19.66
CA ASN A 131 -1.86 18.20 19.48
C ASN A 131 -1.80 18.71 18.03
N VAL A 132 -1.50 20.00 17.86
CA VAL A 132 -1.37 20.66 16.56
C VAL A 132 0.00 21.33 16.46
N TYR A 133 0.82 20.87 15.53
CA TYR A 133 2.15 21.41 15.27
C TYR A 133 2.13 22.27 14.02
N LYS A 134 2.71 23.46 14.08
CA LYS A 134 2.95 24.28 12.89
C LYS A 134 4.35 23.99 12.35
N ARG A 135 4.43 23.65 11.06
CA ARG A 135 5.71 23.43 10.37
C ARG A 135 6.32 24.74 9.85
N PRO A 136 7.63 24.75 9.55
CA PRO A 136 8.33 25.94 9.04
C PRO A 136 7.70 26.53 7.78
N MET A 137 7.13 25.68 6.93
CA MET A 137 6.50 26.09 5.66
C MET A 137 5.04 26.57 5.80
N GLY A 138 4.53 26.66 7.04
CA GLY A 138 3.16 27.11 7.33
C GLY A 138 2.09 26.02 7.33
N GLU A 139 2.43 24.80 6.95
CA GLU A 139 1.56 23.62 7.03
C GLU A 139 1.37 23.15 8.48
N PHE A 140 0.26 22.44 8.75
CA PHE A 140 0.00 21.85 10.06
C PHE A 140 0.23 20.34 10.08
N ALA A 141 0.67 19.83 11.23
CA ALA A 141 0.65 18.41 11.54
C ALA A 141 -0.22 18.18 12.78
N PHE A 142 -1.10 17.19 12.70
CA PHE A 142 -2.10 16.86 13.70
C PHE A 142 -1.74 15.52 14.33
N GLU A 143 -1.54 15.50 15.63
CA GLU A 143 -1.45 14.27 16.41
C GLU A 143 -2.85 13.94 16.92
N MET A 144 -3.33 12.75 16.57
CA MET A 144 -4.61 12.22 17.04
C MET A 144 -4.45 11.60 18.42
N GLU A 145 -5.58 11.39 19.10
CA GLU A 145 -5.64 10.70 20.38
C GLU A 145 -5.06 9.27 20.30
N ASP A 146 -5.28 8.58 19.18
CA ASP A 146 -4.73 7.25 18.88
C ASP A 146 -3.20 7.25 18.62
N GLY A 147 -2.53 8.40 18.75
CA GLY A 147 -1.10 8.56 18.50
C GLY A 147 -0.71 8.63 17.02
N GLN A 148 -1.68 8.56 16.11
CA GLN A 148 -1.44 8.73 14.67
C GLN A 148 -1.09 10.18 14.36
N ILE A 149 -0.17 10.39 13.42
CA ILE A 149 0.24 11.73 13.00
C ILE A 149 -0.11 11.96 11.54
N TRP A 150 -0.88 13.01 11.30
CA TRP A 150 -1.38 13.39 9.98
C TRP A 150 -0.86 14.77 9.59
N HIS A 151 -0.32 14.88 8.39
CA HIS A 151 0.26 16.10 7.85
C HIS A 151 -0.64 16.70 6.78
N GLN A 152 -0.83 18.01 6.86
CA GLN A 152 -1.59 18.77 5.88
C GLN A 152 -0.82 18.88 4.57
N GLN A 153 -1.45 18.52 3.45
CA GLN A 153 -0.82 18.56 2.12
C GLN A 153 -0.85 19.94 1.47
N SER A 154 -1.58 20.90 2.04
CA SER A 154 -1.70 22.27 1.53
C SER A 154 -1.33 23.28 2.62
N VAL A 155 -0.87 24.46 2.23
CA VAL A 155 -0.54 25.57 3.15
C VAL A 155 -1.80 26.37 3.54
N GLU A 156 -2.98 25.86 3.23
CA GLU A 156 -4.23 26.54 3.54
C GLU A 156 -4.43 26.66 5.05
N TYR A 157 -4.92 27.83 5.47
CA TYR A 157 -5.20 28.04 6.88
C TYR A 157 -6.39 27.18 7.34
N PHE A 158 -6.12 26.28 8.28
CA PHE A 158 -7.11 25.36 8.83
C PHE A 158 -7.28 25.62 10.33
N LYS A 159 -8.44 26.16 10.71
CA LYS A 159 -8.78 26.52 12.10
C LYS A 159 -9.17 25.28 12.90
N VAL A 160 -8.20 24.61 13.50
CA VAL A 160 -8.44 23.48 14.41
C VAL A 160 -7.45 23.54 15.56
N LYS A 161 -7.92 23.22 16.77
CA LYS A 161 -7.15 23.23 18.02
C LYS A 161 -7.06 21.83 18.61
N ALA A 162 -6.14 21.66 19.55
CA ALA A 162 -6.13 20.47 20.41
C ALA A 162 -7.44 20.38 21.19
N GLY A 163 -8.02 19.18 21.27
CA GLY A 163 -9.32 18.89 21.88
C GLY A 163 -10.51 18.90 20.89
N ASP A 164 -10.33 19.39 19.67
CA ASP A 164 -11.42 19.40 18.68
C ASP A 164 -11.69 17.99 18.14
N ALA A 165 -12.96 17.61 18.08
CA ALA A 165 -13.41 16.41 17.39
C ALA A 165 -13.43 16.64 15.87
N VAL A 166 -12.71 15.82 15.12
CA VAL A 166 -12.56 15.94 13.67
C VAL A 166 -12.95 14.65 12.97
N VAL A 167 -13.44 14.78 11.74
CA VAL A 167 -13.83 13.63 10.92
C VAL A 167 -12.76 13.40 9.85
N LEU A 168 -12.09 12.25 9.93
CA LEU A 168 -11.16 11.76 8.93
C LEU A 168 -11.95 11.03 7.84
N MET A 169 -11.94 11.55 6.62
CA MET A 169 -12.65 10.97 5.47
C MET A 169 -11.67 10.40 4.45
N ARG A 170 -11.92 9.18 4.01
CA ARG A 170 -11.18 8.54 2.91
C ARG A 170 -11.91 8.83 1.60
N HIS A 171 -11.18 9.30 0.59
CA HIS A 171 -11.75 9.49 -0.74
C HIS A 171 -11.73 8.19 -1.56
N ARG A 172 -12.71 8.04 -2.46
CA ARG A 172 -12.79 6.90 -3.40
C ARG A 172 -11.55 6.75 -4.28
N ALA A 173 -10.97 7.88 -4.72
CA ALA A 173 -9.76 7.91 -5.54
C ALA A 173 -8.46 7.73 -4.72
N GLY A 174 -8.58 7.38 -3.43
CA GLY A 174 -7.46 7.35 -2.49
C GLY A 174 -7.18 8.71 -1.86
N GLY A 175 -6.35 8.69 -0.81
CA GLY A 175 -6.07 9.84 0.03
C GLY A 175 -7.12 10.08 1.11
N TYR A 176 -6.77 10.98 2.02
CA TYR A 176 -7.56 11.31 3.21
C TYR A 176 -7.77 12.81 3.28
N SER A 177 -8.92 13.22 3.80
CA SER A 177 -9.19 14.59 4.19
C SER A 177 -9.64 14.64 5.63
N LEU A 178 -9.30 15.73 6.31
CA LEU A 178 -9.72 16.00 7.67
C LEU A 178 -10.75 17.12 7.62
N ARG A 179 -11.92 16.91 8.24
CA ARG A 179 -12.98 17.91 8.34
C ARG A 179 -13.08 18.43 9.76
N SER A 180 -13.03 19.75 9.89
CA SER A 180 -13.19 20.44 11.16
C SER A 180 -14.66 20.51 11.57
N PRO A 181 -14.95 20.75 12.87
CA PRO A 181 -16.30 21.03 13.34
C PRO A 181 -16.97 22.19 12.58
N GLY A 182 -16.18 23.19 12.16
CA GLY A 182 -16.63 24.34 11.39
C GLY A 182 -16.88 24.06 9.90
N GLY A 183 -16.88 22.80 9.47
CA GLY A 183 -17.24 22.37 8.11
C GLY A 183 -16.16 22.56 7.05
N ARG A 184 -15.00 23.15 7.39
CA ARG A 184 -13.86 23.22 6.48
C ARG A 184 -13.19 21.85 6.40
N SER A 185 -12.64 21.51 5.24
CA SER A 185 -11.89 20.27 5.04
C SER A 185 -10.54 20.54 4.40
N THR A 186 -9.52 19.81 4.83
CA THR A 186 -8.17 19.88 4.24
C THR A 186 -7.66 18.50 3.88
N ARG A 187 -6.81 18.39 2.85
CA ARG A 187 -6.17 17.12 2.44
C ARG A 187 -5.04 16.79 3.41
N VAL A 188 -5.01 15.54 3.87
CA VAL A 188 -4.00 15.08 4.84
C VAL A 188 -3.35 13.78 4.39
N ARG A 189 -2.09 13.60 4.80
CA ARG A 189 -1.30 12.39 4.59
C ARG A 189 -0.82 11.87 5.93
N ARG A 190 -0.94 10.56 6.15
CA ARG A 190 -0.41 9.92 7.36
C ARG A 190 1.12 9.86 7.30
N ILE A 191 1.77 10.22 8.40
CA ILE A 191 3.23 10.13 8.59
C ILE A 191 3.58 9.01 9.59
N ARG A 192 2.74 8.78 10.61
CA ARG A 192 2.95 7.78 11.66
C ARG A 192 1.66 7.06 11.99
#